data_AF-A0A961ZB79-F1
#
_entry.id   AF-A0A961ZB79-F1
#
_cell.length_a   1.000
_cell.length_b   1.000
_cell.length_c   1.000
_cell.angle_alpha   90.00
_cell.angle_beta   90.00
_cell.angle_gamma   90.00
#
_symmetry.space_group_name_H-M   'P 1'
#
loop_
_entity.id
_entity.type
_entity.pdbx_description
1 polymer ?
#
loop_
_entity_poly.entity_id
_entity_poly.type
_entity_poly.pdbx_seq_one_letter_code
_entity_poly.pdbx_strand_id
1 'polypeptide(L)'
;MAQLPSANLLNRPETASIDQVNVLMANARFGAALEMCDQILKVMPQNASAVALRAMAKWQMNQDAQECVAEARRAVAMAPNSSMAHNYLANILSSTGEQDESRRLFEEALRLDPENSSALFNYVDTRKFTEETPLVKSFYERFKSDNYHPAHREMVGFALAKVYDDLKMPQRAIEVADVANALSNRPYDPKIFDDRARDLQRLAKVGFEHAEDSGKRVNPPIFIVGMPRSGTTLVETILSRHPEIHAAGELLVVSHVEQMLDAHIKRQGRRDLGPHTMLLSVPKAVYAKRAQEIRRFVEERAGRTLRHRFTDKMPMNAIKLPLISRLFPTAPIIYMRRHPLDIALSCYFKRFTKGLEFAFHQETAGHYYRRMVEHVELSRQFIPNPVLDVSYETLIEDFEPQVRRILKFAGLKWNPACLNPEKTDRSTVMTASKWQVRQPVYSTSKARWKRYEPYIGDMIEGFGGLDWIEKDFEAGRAAGRIASE
;
A
#
# COMPACT_ATOMS: atom_id res chain seq x y z
N MET A 1 -32.54 29.04 -0.98
CA MET A 1 -31.87 29.04 -2.30
C MET A 1 -30.72 30.05 -2.25
N ALA A 2 -29.50 29.57 -2.00
CA ALA A 2 -28.29 30.37 -2.15
C ALA A 2 -27.44 29.65 -3.21
N GLN A 3 -27.15 30.34 -4.31
CA GLN A 3 -26.47 29.80 -5.48
C GLN A 3 -25.06 29.35 -5.12
N LEU A 4 -24.71 28.14 -5.54
CA LEU A 4 -23.33 27.65 -5.59
C LEU A 4 -22.48 28.59 -6.46
N PRO A 5 -21.23 28.90 -6.08
CA PRO A 5 -20.34 29.68 -6.94
C PRO A 5 -20.08 28.91 -8.24
N SER A 6 -20.23 29.64 -9.34
CA SER A 6 -20.09 29.14 -10.72
C SER A 6 -18.69 28.59 -10.99
N ALA A 7 -18.65 27.53 -11.81
CA ALA A 7 -17.48 26.75 -12.20
C ALA A 7 -16.46 27.48 -13.11
N ASN A 8 -16.26 28.80 -12.93
CA ASN A 8 -15.46 29.63 -13.84
C ASN A 8 -14.28 30.36 -13.18
N LEU A 9 -13.82 29.92 -12.01
CA LEU A 9 -12.64 30.47 -11.31
C LEU A 9 -11.32 29.74 -11.63
N LEU A 10 -11.31 28.75 -12.54
CA LEU A 10 -10.12 27.97 -12.88
C LEU A 10 -9.30 28.51 -14.08
N ASN A 11 -9.68 29.65 -14.68
CA ASN A 11 -9.05 30.18 -15.89
C ASN A 11 -8.70 31.68 -15.81
N ARG A 12 -8.02 32.09 -14.73
CA ARG A 12 -7.20 33.32 -14.76
C ARG A 12 -5.76 32.97 -14.39
N PRO A 13 -4.74 33.53 -15.08
CA PRO A 13 -3.35 33.41 -14.67
C PRO A 13 -3.12 34.36 -13.47
N GLU A 14 -3.72 34.04 -12.33
CA GLU A 14 -3.56 34.75 -11.06
C GLU A 14 -2.61 33.92 -10.17
N THR A 15 -1.58 34.59 -9.68
CA THR A 15 -0.42 34.13 -8.88
C THR A 15 -0.55 32.76 -8.19
N ALA A 16 0.39 31.85 -8.49
CA ALA A 16 0.57 30.60 -7.74
C ALA A 16 0.60 30.86 -6.22
N SER A 17 -0.26 30.18 -5.46
CA SER A 17 -0.39 30.38 -4.01
C SER A 17 -0.05 29.11 -3.22
N ILE A 18 0.35 29.28 -1.96
CA ILE A 18 0.64 28.15 -1.04
C ILE A 18 -0.61 27.30 -0.81
N ASP A 19 -1.81 27.91 -0.77
CA ASP A 19 -3.06 27.17 -0.57
C ASP A 19 -3.37 26.24 -1.74
N GLN A 20 -3.11 26.70 -2.97
CA GLN A 20 -3.23 25.84 -4.16
C GLN A 20 -2.25 24.68 -4.13
N VAL A 21 -1.00 24.92 -3.72
CA VAL A 21 -0.01 23.85 -3.53
C VAL A 21 -0.49 22.85 -2.48
N ASN A 22 -1.02 23.31 -1.34
CA ASN A 22 -1.57 22.44 -0.29
C ASN A 22 -2.71 21.57 -0.82
N VAL A 23 -3.62 22.13 -1.63
CA VAL A 23 -4.69 21.37 -2.29
C VAL A 23 -4.11 20.32 -3.25
N LEU A 24 -3.09 20.66 -4.04
CA LEU A 24 -2.42 19.70 -4.93
C LEU A 24 -1.73 18.58 -4.13
N MET A 25 -1.07 18.90 -3.03
CA MET A 25 -0.44 17.95 -2.11
C MET A 25 -1.48 17.01 -1.49
N ALA A 26 -2.59 17.54 -0.99
CA ALA A 26 -3.69 16.77 -0.41
C ALA A 26 -4.31 15.78 -1.43
N ASN A 27 -4.35 16.16 -2.70
CA ASN A 27 -4.85 15.32 -3.80
C ASN A 27 -3.78 14.39 -4.41
N ALA A 28 -2.57 14.38 -3.84
CA ALA A 28 -1.41 13.64 -4.33
C ALA A 28 -1.07 13.94 -5.80
N ARG A 29 -1.20 15.21 -6.21
CA ARG A 29 -0.78 15.75 -7.51
C ARG A 29 0.62 16.36 -7.38
N PHE A 30 1.59 15.55 -6.97
CA PHE A 30 2.92 16.00 -6.56
C PHE A 30 3.72 16.70 -7.66
N GLY A 31 3.62 16.25 -8.92
CA GLY A 31 4.29 16.91 -10.05
C GLY A 31 3.79 18.34 -10.27
N ALA A 32 2.48 18.54 -10.26
CA ALA A 32 1.88 19.87 -10.36
C ALA A 32 2.22 20.74 -9.12
N ALA A 33 2.24 20.13 -7.93
CA ALA A 33 2.65 20.82 -6.71
C ALA A 33 4.11 21.29 -6.79
N LEU A 34 5.01 20.45 -7.32
CA LEU A 34 6.42 20.77 -7.54
C LEU A 34 6.58 21.93 -8.52
N GLU A 35 5.93 21.87 -9.69
CA GLU A 35 5.95 22.95 -10.69
C GLU A 35 5.46 24.28 -10.10
N MET A 36 4.38 24.24 -9.31
CA MET A 36 3.83 25.43 -8.67
C MET A 36 4.74 25.96 -7.57
N CYS A 37 5.37 25.09 -6.77
CA CYS A 37 6.41 25.51 -5.82
C CYS A 37 7.57 26.22 -6.53
N ASP A 38 8.02 25.69 -7.67
CA ASP A 38 9.10 26.31 -8.46
C ASP A 38 8.69 27.67 -9.01
N GLN A 39 7.44 27.86 -9.42
CA GLN A 39 6.92 29.17 -9.81
C GLN A 39 6.91 30.16 -8.64
N ILE A 40 6.46 29.74 -7.45
CA ILE A 40 6.48 30.58 -6.25
C ILE A 40 7.92 30.98 -5.90
N LEU A 41 8.85 30.02 -5.92
CA LEU A 41 10.25 30.24 -5.53
C LEU A 41 11.05 31.07 -6.54
N LYS A 42 10.62 31.15 -7.80
CA LYS A 42 11.19 32.10 -8.78
C LYS A 42 10.93 33.56 -8.39
N VAL A 43 9.74 33.86 -7.85
CA VAL A 43 9.34 35.22 -7.46
C VAL A 43 9.71 35.51 -6.00
N MET A 44 9.58 34.51 -5.13
CA MET A 44 9.87 34.59 -3.70
C MET A 44 10.86 33.48 -3.28
N PRO A 45 12.17 33.63 -3.57
CA PRO A 45 13.17 32.60 -3.28
C PRO A 45 13.32 32.24 -1.80
N GLN A 46 12.84 33.11 -0.91
CA GLN A 46 12.88 32.94 0.54
C GLN A 46 11.52 32.50 1.15
N ASN A 47 10.58 32.01 0.34
CA ASN A 47 9.32 31.48 0.86
C ASN A 47 9.52 30.08 1.48
N ALA A 48 9.68 30.02 2.80
CA ALA A 48 9.95 28.78 3.54
C ALA A 48 8.87 27.70 3.34
N SER A 49 7.59 28.09 3.24
CA SER A 49 6.47 27.17 3.01
C SER A 49 6.59 26.49 1.65
N ALA A 50 6.92 27.24 0.60
CA ALA A 50 7.14 26.68 -0.73
C ALA A 50 8.36 25.75 -0.78
N VAL A 51 9.46 26.08 -0.08
CA VAL A 51 10.62 25.16 0.04
C VAL A 51 10.23 23.85 0.74
N ALA A 52 9.47 23.94 1.85
CA ALA A 52 9.02 22.75 2.59
C ALA A 52 8.10 21.85 1.73
N LEU A 53 7.13 22.45 1.05
CA LEU A 53 6.19 21.75 0.17
C LEU A 53 6.91 21.14 -1.04
N ARG A 54 7.90 21.85 -1.60
CA ARG A 54 8.71 21.33 -2.70
C ARG A 54 9.51 20.10 -2.28
N ALA A 55 10.19 20.16 -1.14
CA ALA A 55 10.92 19.01 -0.60
C ALA A 55 10.00 17.80 -0.42
N MET A 56 8.80 18.01 0.13
CA MET A 56 7.82 16.95 0.33
C MET A 56 7.26 16.42 -1.01
N ALA A 57 7.02 17.28 -2.00
CA ALA A 57 6.56 16.87 -3.34
C ALA A 57 7.61 16.01 -4.05
N LYS A 58 8.88 16.44 -4.04
CA LYS A 58 10.02 15.67 -4.57
C LYS A 58 10.15 14.31 -3.89
N TRP A 59 10.03 14.29 -2.56
CA TRP A 59 10.06 13.07 -1.77
C TRP A 59 8.94 12.09 -2.18
N GLN A 60 7.70 12.57 -2.34
CA GLN A 60 6.57 11.75 -2.78
C GLN A 60 6.71 11.25 -4.22
N MET A 61 7.50 11.96 -5.03
CA MET A 61 7.89 11.53 -6.39
C MET A 61 9.11 10.61 -6.41
N ASN A 62 9.60 10.18 -5.24
CA ASN A 62 10.75 9.28 -5.10
C ASN A 62 12.03 9.84 -5.76
N GLN A 63 12.23 11.15 -5.65
CA GLN A 63 13.51 11.79 -5.98
C GLN A 63 14.59 11.47 -4.93
N ASP A 64 15.81 11.96 -5.15
CA ASP A 64 16.94 11.68 -4.26
C ASP A 64 16.64 12.07 -2.80
N ALA A 65 16.84 11.11 -1.90
CA ALA A 65 16.49 11.25 -0.49
C ALA A 65 17.35 12.31 0.21
N GLN A 66 18.64 12.40 -0.11
CA GLN A 66 19.55 13.36 0.51
C GLN A 66 19.22 14.78 0.09
N GLU A 67 18.89 14.99 -1.19
CA GLU A 67 18.41 16.28 -1.69
C GLU A 67 17.11 16.71 -1.00
N CYS A 68 16.13 15.80 -0.88
CA CYS A 68 14.87 16.08 -0.20
C CYS A 68 15.08 16.46 1.27
N VAL A 69 15.96 15.76 1.99
CA VAL A 69 16.32 16.07 3.38
C VAL A 69 17.01 17.43 3.48
N ALA A 70 18.03 17.69 2.65
CA ALA A 70 18.76 18.96 2.66
C ALA A 70 17.82 20.15 2.42
N GLU A 71 16.88 20.00 1.50
CA GLU A 71 15.91 21.02 1.19
C GLU A 71 14.89 21.24 2.33
N ALA A 72 14.39 20.16 2.95
CA ALA A 72 13.51 20.26 4.10
C ALA A 72 14.21 20.87 5.33
N ARG A 73 15.50 20.58 5.55
CA ARG A 73 16.33 21.23 6.59
C ARG A 73 16.45 22.72 6.34
N ARG A 74 16.67 23.13 5.09
CA ARG A 74 16.68 24.55 4.72
C ARG A 74 15.34 25.22 5.03
N ALA A 75 14.20 24.56 4.77
CA ALA A 75 12.90 25.12 5.11
C ALA A 75 12.73 25.35 6.62
N VAL A 76 13.18 24.40 7.47
CA VAL A 76 13.18 24.56 8.93
C VAL A 76 14.10 25.70 9.37
N ALA A 77 15.30 25.82 8.79
CA ALA A 77 16.21 26.92 9.11
C ALA A 77 15.65 28.30 8.74
N MET A 78 14.89 28.39 7.65
CA MET A 78 14.23 29.64 7.21
C MET A 78 13.02 30.00 8.06
N ALA A 79 12.31 29.00 8.62
CA ALA A 79 11.13 29.20 9.44
C ALA A 79 11.14 28.26 10.66
N PRO A 80 11.96 28.54 11.68
CA PRO A 80 12.14 27.67 12.85
C PRO A 80 10.87 27.56 13.72
N ASN A 81 9.89 28.44 13.54
CA ASN A 81 8.60 28.37 14.24
C ASN A 81 7.48 27.77 13.37
N SER A 82 7.80 27.18 12.21
CA SER A 82 6.81 26.54 11.34
C SER A 82 6.60 25.08 11.72
N SER A 83 5.45 24.77 12.33
CA SER A 83 5.04 23.38 12.63
C SER A 83 5.02 22.51 11.35
N MET A 84 4.57 23.07 10.23
CA MET A 84 4.53 22.37 8.94
C MET A 84 5.91 21.96 8.45
N ALA A 85 6.91 22.86 8.52
CA ALA A 85 8.28 22.58 8.08
C ALA A 85 8.90 21.44 8.91
N HIS A 86 8.70 21.47 10.23
CA HIS A 86 9.13 20.41 11.14
C HIS A 86 8.48 19.07 10.80
N ASN A 87 7.16 19.05 10.60
CA ASN A 87 6.42 17.84 10.22
C ASN A 87 6.91 17.24 8.89
N TYR A 88 7.18 18.06 7.86
CA TYR A 88 7.67 17.54 6.57
C TYR A 88 9.09 17.00 6.66
N LEU A 89 10.02 17.70 7.33
CA LEU A 89 11.36 17.17 7.57
C LEU A 89 11.29 15.87 8.37
N ALA A 90 10.49 15.82 9.43
CA ALA A 90 10.29 14.63 10.24
C ALA A 90 9.77 13.44 9.43
N ASN A 91 8.81 13.66 8.51
CA ASN A 91 8.25 12.60 7.66
C ASN A 91 9.29 12.01 6.70
N ILE A 92 10.12 12.87 6.09
CA ILE A 92 11.20 12.45 5.19
C ILE A 92 12.26 11.67 6.00
N LEU A 93 12.68 12.17 7.17
CA LEU A 93 13.65 11.50 8.04
C LEU A 93 13.15 10.14 8.56
N SER A 94 11.87 10.05 8.95
CA SER A 94 11.24 8.78 9.36
C SER A 94 11.35 7.74 8.25
N SER A 95 11.21 8.15 6.99
CA SER A 95 11.24 7.23 5.87
C SER A 95 12.66 6.82 5.45
N THR A 96 13.66 7.66 5.70
CA THR A 96 15.07 7.40 5.36
C THR A 96 15.80 6.60 6.45
N GLY A 97 15.33 6.61 7.69
CA GLY A 97 15.83 5.77 8.79
C GLY A 97 16.31 6.54 10.02
N GLU A 98 16.29 7.86 9.97
CA GLU A 98 16.71 8.80 11.03
C GLU A 98 15.59 8.96 12.08
N GLN A 99 15.22 7.87 12.77
CA GLN A 99 14.02 7.81 13.60
C GLN A 99 14.05 8.74 14.82
N ASP A 100 15.19 8.86 15.50
CA ASP A 100 15.30 9.67 16.72
C ASP A 100 15.16 11.16 16.41
N GLU A 101 15.77 11.62 15.32
CA GLU A 101 15.62 13.00 14.88
C GLU A 101 14.20 13.27 14.37
N SER A 102 13.63 12.36 13.59
CA SER A 102 12.25 12.44 13.14
C SER A 102 11.28 12.61 14.31
N ARG A 103 11.43 11.84 15.38
CA ARG A 103 10.59 11.93 16.58
C ARG A 103 10.66 13.31 17.24
N ARG A 104 11.88 13.84 17.46
CA ARG A 104 12.07 15.17 18.06
C ARG A 104 11.42 16.27 17.22
N LEU A 105 11.50 16.18 15.90
CA LEU A 105 10.90 17.15 15.00
C LEU A 105 9.36 17.07 15.00
N PHE A 106 8.78 15.87 15.13
CA PHE A 106 7.33 15.73 15.32
C PHE A 106 6.87 16.32 16.66
N GLU A 107 7.63 16.08 17.73
CA GLU A 107 7.36 16.67 19.05
C GLU A 107 7.41 18.20 18.98
N GLU A 108 8.41 18.76 18.28
CA GLU A 108 8.52 20.21 18.07
C GLU A 108 7.37 20.77 17.21
N ALA A 109 6.97 20.06 16.15
CA ALA A 109 5.81 20.43 15.34
C ALA A 109 4.53 20.51 16.19
N LEU A 110 4.33 19.54 17.09
CA LEU A 110 3.17 19.50 18.01
C LEU A 110 3.27 20.50 19.16
N ARG A 111 4.49 20.90 19.55
CA ARG A 111 4.72 22.00 20.50
C ARG A 111 4.36 23.35 19.89
N LEU A 112 4.76 23.58 18.64
CA LEU A 112 4.49 24.82 17.88
C LEU A 112 3.01 24.95 17.50
N ASP A 113 2.37 23.85 17.13
CA ASP A 113 0.95 23.78 16.81
C ASP A 113 0.33 22.50 17.41
N PRO A 114 -0.28 22.61 18.61
CA PRO A 114 -0.94 21.50 19.28
C PRO A 114 -2.18 20.96 18.54
N GLU A 115 -2.65 21.62 17.48
CA GLU A 115 -3.79 21.20 16.67
C GLU A 115 -3.38 20.51 15.36
N ASN A 116 -2.07 20.44 15.07
CA ASN A 116 -1.55 19.87 13.83
C ASN A 116 -1.86 18.37 13.72
N SER A 117 -2.97 18.05 13.05
CA SER A 117 -3.45 16.68 12.86
C SER A 117 -2.48 15.83 12.05
N SER A 118 -1.78 16.45 11.09
CA SER A 118 -0.79 15.76 10.24
C SER A 118 0.45 15.38 11.05
N ALA A 119 0.92 16.27 11.93
CA ALA A 119 2.02 15.99 12.83
C ALA A 119 1.65 14.87 13.81
N LEU A 120 0.44 14.89 14.41
CA LEU A 120 0.00 13.81 15.28
C LEU A 120 -0.05 12.47 14.54
N PHE A 121 -0.71 12.44 13.38
CA PHE A 121 -0.87 11.23 12.59
C PHE A 121 0.47 10.58 12.22
N ASN A 122 1.45 11.40 11.82
CA ASN A 122 2.78 10.90 11.51
C ASN A 122 3.56 10.52 12.77
N TYR A 123 3.47 11.31 13.84
CA TYR A 123 4.16 11.08 15.10
C TYR A 123 3.81 9.74 15.73
N VAL A 124 2.52 9.40 15.79
CA VAL A 124 2.08 8.16 16.44
C VAL A 124 2.61 6.91 15.74
N ASP A 125 2.88 7.01 14.43
CA ASP A 125 3.48 5.95 13.60
C ASP A 125 5.01 5.84 13.77
N THR A 126 5.65 6.59 14.69
CA THR A 126 7.11 6.51 14.97
C THR A 126 7.48 5.90 16.32
N ARG A 127 6.49 5.65 17.17
CA ARG A 127 6.69 5.15 18.53
C ARG A 127 5.52 4.31 19.02
N LYS A 128 5.79 3.43 19.98
CA LYS A 128 4.75 2.65 20.65
C LYS A 128 4.31 3.41 21.89
N PHE A 129 3.00 3.42 22.17
CA PHE A 129 2.46 4.03 23.38
C PHE A 129 2.29 2.98 24.48
N THR A 130 2.70 3.33 25.69
CA THR A 130 2.53 2.50 26.90
C THR A 130 1.64 3.14 27.94
N GLU A 131 1.34 4.43 27.77
CA GLU A 131 0.44 5.20 28.62
C GLU A 131 -0.32 6.27 27.81
N GLU A 132 -1.44 6.74 28.36
CA GLU A 132 -2.24 7.83 27.78
C GLU A 132 -1.65 9.19 28.20
N THR A 133 -0.85 9.79 27.31
CA THR A 133 -0.18 11.08 27.55
C THR A 133 -1.15 12.27 27.54
N PRO A 134 -0.78 13.43 28.13
CA PRO A 134 -1.59 14.65 28.04
C PRO A 134 -1.91 15.08 26.59
N LEU A 135 -0.97 14.87 25.67
CA LEU A 135 -1.15 15.10 24.23
C LEU A 135 -2.32 14.28 23.70
N VAL A 136 -2.31 12.96 23.95
CA VAL A 136 -3.35 12.02 23.49
C VAL A 136 -4.71 12.42 24.06
N LYS A 137 -4.78 12.73 25.37
CA LYS A 137 -6.02 13.20 26.01
C LYS A 137 -6.56 14.46 25.34
N SER A 138 -5.70 15.43 25.03
CA SER A 138 -6.11 16.67 24.37
C SER A 138 -6.72 16.43 22.98
N PHE A 139 -6.13 15.51 22.20
CA PHE A 139 -6.65 15.15 20.88
C PHE A 139 -7.94 14.34 20.97
N TYR A 140 -8.07 13.46 21.98
CA TYR A 140 -9.32 12.73 22.20
C TYR A 140 -10.47 13.66 22.59
N GLU A 141 -10.25 14.66 23.45
CA GLU A 141 -11.29 15.65 23.78
C GLU A 141 -11.70 16.48 22.55
N ARG A 142 -10.74 16.92 21.72
CA ARG A 142 -11.06 17.59 20.44
C ARG A 142 -11.80 16.67 19.48
N PHE A 143 -11.41 15.41 19.38
CA PHE A 143 -12.04 14.41 18.52
C PHE A 143 -13.52 14.19 18.85
N LYS A 144 -13.90 14.31 20.13
CA LYS A 144 -15.29 14.23 20.59
C LYS A 144 -16.09 15.51 20.37
N SER A 145 -15.45 16.64 20.04
CA SER A 145 -16.15 17.91 19.84
C SER A 145 -16.93 17.95 18.52
N ASP A 146 -18.17 18.43 18.56
CA ASP A 146 -19.03 18.57 17.38
C ASP A 146 -18.51 19.58 16.34
N ASN A 147 -17.67 20.53 16.76
CA ASN A 147 -17.13 21.57 15.90
C ASN A 147 -15.78 21.20 15.26
N TYR A 148 -15.29 19.97 15.43
CA TYR A 148 -14.01 19.60 14.85
C TYR A 148 -14.13 19.28 13.36
N HIS A 149 -13.39 20.02 12.54
CA HIS A 149 -13.47 19.92 11.07
C HIS A 149 -13.32 18.46 10.60
N PRO A 150 -14.23 17.93 9.76
CA PRO A 150 -14.30 16.51 9.41
C PRO A 150 -12.98 15.89 8.93
N ALA A 151 -12.22 16.59 8.07
CA ALA A 151 -10.95 16.09 7.55
C ALA A 151 -9.86 15.95 8.64
N HIS A 152 -9.87 16.83 9.64
CA HIS A 152 -8.94 16.74 10.78
C HIS A 152 -9.38 15.67 11.76
N ARG A 153 -10.69 15.58 12.02
CA ARG A 153 -11.31 14.55 12.85
C ARG A 153 -11.04 13.14 12.31
N GLU A 154 -11.17 12.94 11.00
CA GLU A 154 -10.83 11.68 10.31
C GLU A 154 -9.37 11.27 10.56
N MET A 155 -8.44 12.18 10.29
CA MET A 155 -7.01 11.93 10.46
C MET A 155 -6.61 11.66 11.92
N VAL A 156 -7.15 12.45 12.86
CA VAL A 156 -6.91 12.26 14.30
C VAL A 156 -7.53 10.96 14.79
N GLY A 157 -8.70 10.57 14.30
CA GLY A 157 -9.34 9.31 14.69
C GLY A 157 -8.49 8.09 14.36
N PHE A 158 -7.88 8.03 13.17
CA PHE A 158 -6.90 6.97 12.86
C PHE A 158 -5.65 7.01 13.73
N ALA A 159 -5.16 8.21 14.08
CA ALA A 159 -4.02 8.36 14.96
C ALA A 159 -4.33 7.84 16.38
N LEU A 160 -5.50 8.20 16.92
CA LEU A 160 -6.00 7.75 18.21
C LEU A 160 -6.30 6.25 18.21
N ALA A 161 -6.85 5.69 17.13
CA ALA A 161 -7.10 4.26 16.99
C ALA A 161 -5.82 3.46 17.16
N LYS A 162 -4.73 3.91 16.53
CA LYS A 162 -3.40 3.33 16.66
C LYS A 162 -2.87 3.44 18.10
N VAL A 163 -3.00 4.61 18.73
CA VAL A 163 -2.57 4.81 20.13
C VAL A 163 -3.33 3.89 21.07
N TYR A 164 -4.66 3.81 20.99
CA TYR A 164 -5.47 2.96 21.86
C TYR A 164 -5.24 1.47 21.59
N ASP A 165 -4.90 1.07 20.37
CA ASP A 165 -4.45 -0.31 20.08
C ASP A 165 -3.12 -0.66 20.77
N ASP A 166 -2.15 0.27 20.77
CA ASP A 166 -0.89 0.11 21.49
C ASP A 166 -1.12 -0.04 23.00
N LEU A 167 -2.02 0.78 23.55
CA LEU A 167 -2.44 0.75 24.95
C LEU A 167 -3.32 -0.45 25.32
N LYS A 168 -3.66 -1.30 24.34
CA LYS A 168 -4.54 -2.47 24.52
C LYS A 168 -5.94 -2.09 25.06
N MET A 169 -6.48 -0.96 24.60
CA MET A 169 -7.82 -0.47 24.93
C MET A 169 -8.77 -0.67 23.73
N PRO A 170 -9.25 -1.91 23.46
CA PRO A 170 -9.91 -2.24 22.21
C PRO A 170 -11.21 -1.46 21.99
N GLN A 171 -11.99 -1.22 23.05
CA GLN A 171 -13.22 -0.43 22.98
C GLN A 171 -12.97 1.01 22.48
N ARG A 172 -12.07 1.75 23.13
CA ARG A 172 -11.74 3.12 22.68
C ARG A 172 -11.12 3.13 21.29
N ALA A 173 -10.30 2.12 20.98
CA ALA A 173 -9.62 2.00 19.70
C ALA A 173 -10.61 1.79 18.55
N ILE A 174 -11.63 0.94 18.72
CA ILE A 174 -12.65 0.71 17.70
C ILE A 174 -13.60 1.91 17.58
N GLU A 175 -14.01 2.52 18.70
CA GLU A 175 -14.91 3.69 18.70
C GLU A 175 -14.35 4.86 17.85
N VAL A 176 -13.06 5.19 18.02
CA VAL A 176 -12.44 6.26 17.22
C VAL A 176 -12.13 5.82 15.78
N ALA A 177 -11.89 4.53 15.54
CA ALA A 177 -11.70 3.98 14.20
C ALA A 177 -13.00 4.01 13.39
N ASP A 178 -14.13 3.62 13.98
CA ASP A 178 -15.44 3.61 13.32
C ASP A 178 -15.84 5.01 12.86
N VAL A 179 -15.67 6.01 13.72
CA VAL A 179 -15.93 7.42 13.36
C VAL A 179 -14.97 7.90 12.27
N ALA A 180 -13.67 7.58 12.34
CA ALA A 180 -12.71 7.97 11.30
C ALA A 180 -13.02 7.33 9.94
N ASN A 181 -13.42 6.06 9.95
CA ASN A 181 -13.82 5.31 8.77
C ASN A 181 -15.11 5.89 8.16
N ALA A 182 -16.13 6.19 8.98
CA ALA A 182 -17.36 6.83 8.53
C ALA A 182 -17.10 8.22 7.89
N LEU A 183 -16.22 9.03 8.50
CA LEU A 183 -15.84 10.34 7.97
C LEU A 183 -15.05 10.27 6.65
N SER A 184 -14.36 9.16 6.40
CA SER A 184 -13.59 8.96 5.16
C SER A 184 -14.50 8.83 3.93
N ASN A 185 -15.77 8.44 4.12
CA ASN A 185 -16.81 8.33 3.08
C ASN A 185 -16.31 7.69 1.78
N ARG A 186 -15.86 6.43 1.87
CA ARG A 186 -15.28 5.68 0.75
C ARG A 186 -16.29 4.64 0.24
N PRO A 187 -17.09 4.95 -0.80
CA PRO A 187 -18.08 4.01 -1.29
C PRO A 187 -17.41 2.75 -1.86
N TYR A 188 -17.92 1.60 -1.45
CA TYR A 188 -17.56 0.30 -1.99
C TYR A 188 -18.81 -0.37 -2.55
N ASP A 189 -18.76 -0.81 -3.81
CA ASP A 189 -19.83 -1.58 -4.43
C ASP A 189 -19.46 -3.07 -4.49
N PRO A 190 -20.08 -3.94 -3.66
CA PRO A 190 -19.85 -5.38 -3.69
C PRO A 190 -20.08 -6.00 -5.07
N LYS A 191 -21.02 -5.43 -5.85
CA LYS A 191 -21.40 -5.94 -7.17
C LYS A 191 -20.23 -5.95 -8.14
N ILE A 192 -19.30 -5.00 -8.03
CA ILE A 192 -18.10 -4.94 -8.88
C ILE A 192 -17.27 -6.23 -8.72
N PHE A 193 -17.08 -6.69 -7.49
CA PHE A 193 -16.30 -7.90 -7.21
C PHE A 193 -17.07 -9.18 -7.49
N ASP A 194 -18.39 -9.17 -7.28
CA ASP A 194 -19.25 -10.29 -7.67
C ASP A 194 -19.33 -10.45 -9.20
N ASP A 195 -19.42 -9.35 -9.95
CA ASP A 195 -19.35 -9.37 -11.42
C ASP A 195 -17.99 -9.88 -11.89
N ARG A 196 -16.91 -9.43 -11.24
CA ARG A 196 -15.55 -9.90 -11.53
C ARG A 196 -15.40 -11.40 -11.27
N ALA A 197 -15.98 -11.91 -10.20
CA ALA A 197 -16.00 -13.35 -9.89
C ALA A 197 -16.77 -14.14 -10.96
N ARG A 198 -17.97 -13.66 -11.36
CA ARG A 198 -18.73 -14.26 -12.47
C ARG A 198 -17.96 -14.25 -13.79
N ASP A 199 -17.25 -13.16 -14.07
CA ASP A 199 -16.43 -13.02 -15.27
C ASP A 199 -15.24 -14.01 -15.27
N LEU A 200 -14.57 -14.17 -14.12
CA LEU A 200 -13.52 -15.18 -13.96
C LEU A 200 -14.06 -16.61 -14.15
N GLN A 201 -15.24 -16.91 -13.61
CA GLN A 201 -15.89 -18.21 -13.81
C GLN A 201 -16.21 -18.47 -15.29
N ARG A 202 -16.64 -17.45 -16.04
CA ARG A 202 -16.83 -17.57 -17.50
C ARG A 202 -15.52 -17.87 -18.20
N LEU A 203 -14.44 -17.15 -17.86
CA LEU A 203 -13.12 -17.41 -18.42
C LEU A 203 -12.66 -18.86 -18.15
N ALA A 204 -12.81 -19.34 -16.92
CA ALA A 204 -12.46 -20.71 -16.54
C ALA A 204 -13.23 -21.76 -17.35
N LYS A 205 -14.51 -21.52 -17.66
CA LYS A 205 -15.36 -22.42 -18.46
C LYS A 205 -14.99 -22.42 -19.95
N VAL A 206 -14.69 -21.27 -20.53
CA VAL A 206 -14.35 -21.14 -21.96
C VAL A 206 -12.94 -21.66 -22.25
N GLY A 207 -12.08 -21.73 -21.22
CA GLY A 207 -10.72 -22.18 -21.33
C GLY A 207 -9.74 -21.02 -21.42
N PHE A 208 -8.58 -21.20 -20.77
CA PHE A 208 -7.52 -20.21 -20.73
C PHE A 208 -6.31 -20.71 -21.52
N GLU A 209 -6.36 -20.54 -22.84
CA GLU A 209 -5.23 -20.90 -23.69
C GLU A 209 -3.99 -20.04 -23.38
N HIS A 210 -2.83 -20.68 -23.44
CA HIS A 210 -1.57 -20.03 -23.15
C HIS A 210 -1.22 -19.09 -24.30
N ALA A 211 -0.85 -17.84 -23.97
CA ALA A 211 -0.14 -17.01 -24.93
C ALA A 211 1.26 -17.58 -25.07
N GLU A 212 1.56 -18.23 -26.20
CA GLU A 212 2.92 -18.64 -26.50
C GLU A 212 3.83 -17.39 -26.55
N ASP A 213 4.93 -17.47 -25.81
CA ASP A 213 6.08 -16.56 -25.85
C ASP A 213 5.87 -15.09 -25.42
N SER A 214 4.75 -14.73 -24.79
CA SER A 214 4.58 -13.40 -24.16
C SER A 214 5.42 -13.28 -22.88
N GLY A 215 6.74 -13.13 -23.03
CA GLY A 215 7.68 -12.85 -21.93
C GLY A 215 8.70 -13.95 -21.63
N LYS A 216 8.64 -15.13 -22.27
CA LYS A 216 9.60 -16.24 -22.06
C LYS A 216 11.06 -15.83 -22.25
N ARG A 217 11.32 -14.86 -23.12
CA ARG A 217 12.68 -14.36 -23.44
C ARG A 217 13.16 -13.20 -22.54
N VAL A 218 12.37 -12.76 -21.55
CA VAL A 218 12.59 -11.49 -20.85
C VAL A 218 13.00 -11.67 -19.38
N ASN A 219 13.32 -12.90 -18.93
CA ASN A 219 13.54 -13.24 -17.50
C ASN A 219 12.37 -12.72 -16.64
N PRO A 220 11.28 -13.50 -16.49
CA PRO A 220 10.03 -13.00 -15.95
C PRO A 220 10.21 -12.46 -14.52
N PRO A 221 9.43 -11.44 -14.13
CA PRO A 221 9.44 -10.93 -12.77
C PRO A 221 8.95 -11.99 -11.78
N ILE A 222 9.33 -11.80 -10.51
CA ILE A 222 8.71 -12.52 -9.39
C ILE A 222 7.57 -11.65 -8.87
N PHE A 223 6.34 -12.14 -8.95
CA PHE A 223 5.19 -11.44 -8.40
C PHE A 223 5.00 -11.80 -6.94
N ILE A 224 4.83 -10.80 -6.08
CA ILE A 224 4.50 -11.00 -4.66
C ILE A 224 3.12 -10.38 -4.43
N VAL A 225 2.12 -11.24 -4.28
CA VAL A 225 0.70 -10.88 -4.26
C VAL A 225 0.02 -11.37 -2.98
N GLY A 226 -1.18 -10.88 -2.70
CA GLY A 226 -1.94 -11.21 -1.50
C GLY A 226 -2.82 -10.05 -1.05
N MET A 227 -3.42 -10.16 0.12
CA MET A 227 -4.05 -8.99 0.72
C MET A 227 -2.98 -7.97 1.18
N PRO A 228 -3.26 -6.66 1.17
CA PRO A 228 -2.46 -5.70 1.92
C PRO A 228 -2.31 -6.17 3.38
N ARG A 229 -1.20 -5.81 4.04
CA ARG A 229 -0.93 -6.19 5.45
C ARG A 229 -0.69 -7.69 5.71
N SER A 230 -0.59 -8.52 4.68
CA SER A 230 -0.27 -9.96 4.78
C SER A 230 1.23 -10.30 4.90
N GLY A 231 2.12 -9.30 4.89
CA GLY A 231 3.57 -9.53 4.96
C GLY A 231 4.31 -9.54 3.62
N THR A 232 3.65 -9.15 2.52
CA THR A 232 4.28 -9.02 1.18
C THR A 232 5.55 -8.17 1.17
N THR A 233 5.59 -7.09 1.94
CA THR A 233 6.79 -6.22 2.03
C THR A 233 7.96 -6.93 2.72
N LEU A 234 7.69 -7.79 3.71
CA LEU A 234 8.74 -8.59 4.36
C LEU A 234 9.37 -9.56 3.35
N VAL A 235 8.56 -10.29 2.59
CA VAL A 235 9.07 -11.22 1.55
C VAL A 235 9.84 -10.50 0.46
N GLU A 236 9.37 -9.33 -0.01
CA GLU A 236 10.16 -8.55 -0.97
C GLU A 236 11.49 -8.11 -0.38
N THR A 237 11.51 -7.71 0.90
CA THR A 237 12.75 -7.29 1.58
C THR A 237 13.72 -8.45 1.75
N ILE A 238 13.24 -9.66 2.05
CA ILE A 238 14.05 -10.89 2.06
C ILE A 238 14.69 -11.10 0.69
N LEU A 239 13.89 -11.07 -0.38
CA LEU A 239 14.38 -11.27 -1.75
C LEU A 239 15.33 -10.16 -2.20
N SER A 240 15.10 -8.91 -1.77
CA SER A 240 15.95 -7.78 -2.15
C SER A 240 17.37 -7.85 -1.59
N ARG A 241 17.62 -8.70 -0.58
CA ARG A 241 18.97 -8.97 -0.07
C ARG A 241 19.76 -9.92 -0.98
N HIS A 242 19.11 -10.58 -1.94
CA HIS A 242 19.78 -11.44 -2.90
C HIS A 242 20.42 -10.61 -4.02
N PRO A 243 21.71 -10.83 -4.35
CA PRO A 243 22.45 -9.99 -5.32
C PRO A 243 21.88 -10.04 -6.75
N GLU A 244 21.13 -11.10 -7.06
CA GLU A 244 20.48 -11.29 -8.37
C GLU A 244 19.03 -10.77 -8.41
N ILE A 245 18.57 -10.02 -7.41
CA ILE A 245 17.21 -9.47 -7.38
C ILE A 245 17.24 -7.95 -7.34
N HIS A 246 16.51 -7.34 -8.27
CA HIS A 246 16.13 -5.93 -8.17
C HIS A 246 14.72 -5.80 -7.59
N ALA A 247 14.56 -5.20 -6.42
CA ALA A 247 13.25 -5.01 -5.82
C ALA A 247 12.56 -3.74 -6.35
N ALA A 248 11.63 -3.90 -7.31
CA ALA A 248 11.00 -2.76 -7.98
C ALA A 248 9.85 -2.13 -7.16
N GLY A 249 9.45 -2.76 -6.05
CA GLY A 249 8.39 -2.27 -5.18
C GLY A 249 6.99 -2.46 -5.76
N GLU A 250 6.09 -1.54 -5.41
CA GLU A 250 4.71 -1.52 -5.89
C GLU A 250 4.63 -0.89 -7.29
N LEU A 251 4.42 -1.73 -8.32
CA LEU A 251 4.26 -1.27 -9.71
C LEU A 251 2.79 -1.21 -10.10
N LEU A 252 2.33 -0.05 -10.59
CA LEU A 252 0.97 0.12 -11.14
C LEU A 252 0.83 -0.37 -12.59
N VAL A 253 1.89 -0.94 -13.15
CA VAL A 253 2.01 -1.26 -14.58
C VAL A 253 1.00 -2.30 -15.05
N VAL A 254 0.72 -3.34 -14.25
CA VAL A 254 -0.29 -4.36 -14.58
C VAL A 254 -1.68 -3.73 -14.61
N SER A 255 -2.00 -2.85 -13.66
CA SER A 255 -3.26 -2.10 -13.63
C SER A 255 -3.40 -1.17 -14.84
N HIS A 256 -2.31 -0.50 -15.24
CA HIS A 256 -2.31 0.35 -16.44
C HIS A 256 -2.58 -0.45 -17.72
N VAL A 257 -1.97 -1.63 -17.86
CA VAL A 257 -2.24 -2.54 -18.98
C VAL A 257 -3.70 -2.98 -18.98
N GLU A 258 -4.26 -3.40 -17.83
CA GLU A 258 -5.68 -3.77 -17.71
C GLU A 258 -6.60 -2.63 -18.19
N GLN A 259 -6.42 -1.43 -17.66
CA GLN A 259 -7.22 -0.25 -18.01
C GLN A 259 -7.15 0.09 -19.50
N MET A 260 -5.96 0.00 -20.07
CA MET A 260 -5.75 0.30 -21.49
C MET A 260 -6.40 -0.74 -22.40
N LEU A 261 -6.29 -2.04 -22.06
CA LEU A 261 -6.95 -3.12 -22.80
C LEU A 261 -8.48 -2.99 -22.70
N ASP A 262 -9.01 -2.76 -21.50
CA ASP A 262 -10.43 -2.54 -21.26
C ASP A 262 -10.97 -1.36 -22.09
N ALA A 263 -10.27 -0.21 -22.06
CA ALA A 263 -10.64 0.95 -22.86
C ALA A 263 -10.57 0.69 -24.37
N HIS A 264 -9.65 -0.15 -24.85
CA HIS A 264 -9.56 -0.52 -26.26
C HIS A 264 -10.72 -1.42 -26.69
N ILE A 265 -11.00 -2.47 -25.93
CA ILE A 265 -12.09 -3.43 -26.20
C ILE A 265 -13.46 -2.74 -26.15
N LYS A 266 -13.68 -1.86 -25.17
CA LYS A 266 -14.93 -1.08 -25.08
C LYS A 266 -15.14 -0.13 -26.26
N ARG A 267 -14.07 0.44 -26.82
CA ARG A 267 -14.13 1.26 -28.05
C ARG A 267 -14.51 0.46 -29.29
N GLN A 268 -14.25 -0.85 -29.30
CA GLN A 268 -14.68 -1.77 -30.36
C GLN A 268 -16.12 -2.27 -30.18
N GLY A 269 -16.89 -1.69 -29.24
CA GLY A 269 -18.30 -2.03 -29.00
C GLY A 269 -18.54 -3.22 -28.06
N ARG A 270 -17.48 -3.90 -27.59
CA ARG A 270 -17.57 -5.07 -26.69
C ARG A 270 -17.64 -4.65 -25.21
N ARG A 271 -18.72 -3.96 -24.84
CA ARG A 271 -18.94 -3.43 -23.47
C ARG A 271 -19.44 -4.47 -22.47
N ASP A 272 -19.85 -5.63 -22.97
CA ASP A 272 -20.37 -6.77 -22.21
C ASP A 272 -19.26 -7.61 -21.54
N LEU A 273 -18.03 -7.50 -22.04
CA LEU A 273 -16.89 -8.26 -21.53
C LEU A 273 -16.33 -7.64 -20.26
N GLY A 274 -16.11 -8.49 -19.25
CA GLY A 274 -15.38 -8.12 -18.04
C GLY A 274 -13.86 -8.20 -18.24
N PRO A 275 -13.08 -7.80 -17.21
CA PRO A 275 -11.63 -7.70 -17.30
C PRO A 275 -10.90 -9.03 -17.52
N HIS A 276 -11.54 -10.17 -17.25
CA HIS A 276 -10.99 -11.51 -17.46
C HIS A 276 -11.39 -12.07 -18.82
N THR A 277 -12.68 -12.02 -19.18
CA THR A 277 -13.14 -12.54 -20.49
C THR A 277 -12.62 -11.70 -21.66
N MET A 278 -12.38 -10.39 -21.47
CA MET A 278 -11.77 -9.55 -22.49
C MET A 278 -10.38 -10.05 -22.93
N LEU A 279 -9.67 -10.80 -22.07
CA LEU A 279 -8.33 -11.30 -22.37
C LEU A 279 -8.32 -12.28 -23.56
N LEU A 280 -9.46 -12.93 -23.85
CA LEU A 280 -9.62 -13.80 -25.02
C LEU A 280 -9.69 -13.02 -26.34
N SER A 281 -10.03 -11.73 -26.28
CA SER A 281 -10.20 -10.87 -27.46
C SER A 281 -8.92 -10.10 -27.84
N VAL A 282 -7.84 -10.23 -27.07
CA VAL A 282 -6.60 -9.47 -27.27
C VAL A 282 -5.55 -10.33 -27.99
N PRO A 283 -4.97 -9.86 -29.11
CA PRO A 283 -3.93 -10.61 -29.82
C PRO A 283 -2.69 -10.88 -28.96
N LYS A 284 -2.11 -12.08 -29.08
CA LYS A 284 -0.92 -12.53 -28.33
C LYS A 284 0.26 -11.54 -28.41
N ALA A 285 0.49 -10.94 -29.59
CA ALA A 285 1.56 -9.95 -29.81
C ALA A 285 1.42 -8.69 -28.94
N VAL A 286 0.20 -8.31 -28.55
CA VAL A 286 -0.03 -7.17 -27.65
C VAL A 286 0.53 -7.48 -26.27
N TYR A 287 0.27 -8.67 -25.73
CA TYR A 287 0.81 -9.09 -24.43
C TYR A 287 2.33 -9.14 -24.43
N ALA A 288 2.94 -9.69 -25.48
CA ALA A 288 4.40 -9.73 -25.63
C ALA A 288 5.01 -8.32 -25.63
N LYS A 289 4.41 -7.38 -26.39
CA LYS A 289 4.82 -5.97 -26.41
C LYS A 289 4.70 -5.33 -25.02
N ARG A 290 3.58 -5.53 -24.32
CA ARG A 290 3.38 -4.96 -22.97
C ARG A 290 4.36 -5.53 -21.94
N ALA A 291 4.68 -6.81 -22.02
CA ALA A 291 5.69 -7.43 -21.17
C ALA A 291 7.08 -6.78 -21.33
N GLN A 292 7.47 -6.49 -22.58
CA GLN A 292 8.71 -5.78 -22.88
C GLN A 292 8.71 -4.32 -22.37
N GLU A 293 7.58 -3.62 -22.51
CA GLU A 293 7.42 -2.25 -22.01
C GLU A 293 7.51 -2.18 -20.48
N ILE A 294 6.92 -3.15 -19.78
CA ILE A 294 7.04 -3.26 -18.31
C ILE A 294 8.51 -3.42 -17.90
N ARG A 295 9.25 -4.32 -18.57
CA ARG A 295 10.67 -4.53 -18.30
C ARG A 295 11.47 -3.25 -18.52
N ARG A 296 11.26 -2.58 -19.65
CA ARG A 296 11.94 -1.32 -19.98
C ARG A 296 11.65 -0.23 -18.95
N PHE A 297 10.39 -0.08 -18.53
CA PHE A 297 10.01 0.88 -17.49
C PHE A 297 10.77 0.64 -16.17
N VAL A 298 10.93 -0.63 -15.76
CA VAL A 298 11.68 -0.97 -14.55
C VAL A 298 13.18 -0.66 -14.72
N GLU A 299 13.76 -0.95 -15.89
CA GLU A 299 15.17 -0.66 -16.20
C GLU A 299 15.46 0.85 -16.24
N GLU A 300 14.57 1.64 -16.83
CA GLU A 300 14.62 3.10 -16.84
C GLU A 300 14.56 3.66 -15.41
N ARG A 301 13.63 3.18 -14.58
CA ARG A 301 13.52 3.56 -13.17
C ARG A 301 14.75 3.15 -12.35
N ALA A 302 15.37 2.02 -12.69
CA ALA A 302 16.60 1.55 -12.06
C ALA A 302 17.86 2.28 -12.54
N GLY A 303 17.76 3.08 -13.62
CA GLY A 303 18.89 3.75 -14.26
C GLY A 303 19.91 2.79 -14.90
N ARG A 304 19.54 1.52 -15.10
CA ARG A 304 20.43 0.48 -15.65
C ARG A 304 19.65 -0.69 -16.23
N THR A 305 20.25 -1.34 -17.23
CA THR A 305 19.77 -2.65 -17.69
C THR A 305 19.93 -3.68 -16.57
N LEU A 306 18.85 -4.43 -16.29
CA LEU A 306 18.87 -5.44 -15.26
C LEU A 306 19.52 -6.72 -15.81
N ARG A 307 20.59 -7.19 -15.15
CA ARG A 307 21.22 -8.47 -15.52
C ARG A 307 20.40 -9.69 -15.09
N HIS A 308 19.58 -9.53 -14.05
CA HIS A 308 18.81 -10.60 -13.41
C HIS A 308 17.31 -10.26 -13.32
N ARG A 309 16.56 -10.97 -12.46
CA ARG A 309 15.11 -10.78 -12.27
C ARG A 309 14.82 -9.56 -11.39
N PHE A 310 13.59 -9.05 -11.50
CA PHE A 310 13.05 -8.06 -10.57
C PHE A 310 11.80 -8.60 -9.88
N THR A 311 11.45 -8.03 -8.72
CA THR A 311 10.17 -8.29 -8.06
C THR A 311 9.15 -7.21 -8.44
N ASP A 312 7.90 -7.61 -8.66
CA ASP A 312 6.74 -6.72 -8.57
C ASP A 312 5.95 -7.12 -7.32
N LYS A 313 6.10 -6.32 -6.26
CA LYS A 313 5.35 -6.51 -5.02
C LYS A 313 4.18 -5.56 -5.03
N MET A 314 3.05 -6.02 -5.52
CA MET A 314 1.77 -5.31 -5.48
C MET A 314 0.73 -6.29 -4.95
N PRO A 315 0.29 -6.20 -3.69
CA PRO A 315 -0.63 -7.19 -3.10
C PRO A 315 -1.86 -7.40 -3.99
N MET A 316 -2.42 -6.29 -4.46
CA MET A 316 -3.62 -6.23 -5.29
C MET A 316 -3.47 -6.80 -6.70
N ASN A 317 -2.28 -7.22 -7.12
CA ASN A 317 -2.13 -8.01 -8.34
C ASN A 317 -2.74 -9.42 -8.19
N ALA A 318 -3.11 -9.84 -6.98
CA ALA A 318 -3.86 -11.08 -6.71
C ALA A 318 -5.18 -11.18 -7.49
N ILE A 319 -5.86 -10.07 -7.79
CA ILE A 319 -7.10 -10.09 -8.62
C ILE A 319 -6.82 -9.96 -10.13
N LYS A 320 -5.54 -10.02 -10.53
CA LYS A 320 -5.07 -9.87 -11.90
C LYS A 320 -4.24 -11.05 -12.38
N LEU A 321 -4.30 -12.20 -11.68
CA LEU A 321 -3.52 -13.39 -12.04
C LEU A 321 -3.74 -13.84 -13.49
N PRO A 322 -4.97 -13.83 -14.05
CA PRO A 322 -5.16 -14.18 -15.47
C PRO A 322 -4.42 -13.22 -16.42
N LEU A 323 -4.42 -11.91 -16.14
CA LEU A 323 -3.67 -10.95 -16.97
C LEU A 323 -2.16 -11.14 -16.81
N ILE A 324 -1.68 -11.35 -15.58
CA ILE A 324 -0.27 -11.67 -15.31
C ILE A 324 0.16 -12.91 -16.08
N SER A 325 -0.70 -13.93 -16.12
CA SER A 325 -0.43 -15.15 -16.86
C SER A 325 -0.33 -14.93 -18.37
N ARG A 326 -1.15 -14.04 -18.94
CA ARG A 326 -0.99 -13.61 -20.35
C ARG A 326 0.28 -12.79 -20.58
N LEU A 327 0.72 -11.98 -19.62
CA LEU A 327 1.91 -11.13 -19.76
C LEU A 327 3.22 -11.85 -19.48
N PHE A 328 3.21 -12.85 -18.59
CA PHE A 328 4.39 -13.57 -18.10
C PHE A 328 3.99 -14.99 -17.65
N PRO A 329 3.79 -15.94 -18.59
CA PRO A 329 3.22 -17.26 -18.29
C PRO A 329 4.12 -18.15 -17.41
N THR A 330 5.42 -17.82 -17.33
CA THR A 330 6.43 -18.55 -16.54
C THR A 330 6.86 -17.80 -15.28
N ALA A 331 6.24 -16.65 -14.97
CA ALA A 331 6.58 -15.88 -13.77
C ALA A 331 6.24 -16.65 -12.49
N PRO A 332 7.18 -16.79 -11.54
CA PRO A 332 6.87 -17.26 -10.20
C PRO A 332 5.96 -16.28 -9.47
N ILE A 333 4.90 -16.80 -8.85
CA ILE A 333 3.96 -16.03 -8.05
C ILE A 333 4.08 -16.50 -6.59
N ILE A 334 4.47 -15.59 -5.71
CA ILE A 334 4.43 -15.81 -4.26
C ILE A 334 3.14 -15.19 -3.74
N TYR A 335 2.23 -16.03 -3.25
CA TYR A 335 0.96 -15.61 -2.65
C TYR A 335 1.06 -15.60 -1.13
N MET A 336 0.98 -14.41 -0.55
CA MET A 336 1.03 -14.23 0.89
C MET A 336 -0.32 -14.52 1.54
N ARG A 337 -0.29 -15.36 2.57
CA ARG A 337 -1.43 -15.68 3.42
C ARG A 337 -1.13 -15.26 4.86
N ARG A 338 -2.15 -14.86 5.60
CA ARG A 338 -2.11 -14.53 7.02
C ARG A 338 -3.53 -14.67 7.56
N HIS A 339 -3.71 -14.75 8.87
CA HIS A 339 -5.04 -14.81 9.48
C HIS A 339 -5.99 -13.73 8.93
N PRO A 340 -7.17 -14.10 8.37
CA PRO A 340 -8.06 -13.17 7.68
C PRO A 340 -8.47 -11.95 8.54
N LEU A 341 -8.86 -12.19 9.80
CA LEU A 341 -9.24 -11.12 10.72
C LEU A 341 -8.07 -10.21 11.11
N ASP A 342 -6.84 -10.71 11.22
CA ASP A 342 -5.68 -9.84 11.51
C ASP A 342 -5.37 -8.92 10.31
N ILE A 343 -5.59 -9.40 9.08
CA ILE A 343 -5.47 -8.58 7.86
C ILE A 343 -6.56 -7.52 7.83
N ALA A 344 -7.83 -7.93 7.92
CA ALA A 344 -8.97 -7.02 7.77
C ALA A 344 -8.95 -5.95 8.87
N LEU A 345 -8.70 -6.33 10.13
CA LEU A 345 -8.54 -5.39 11.23
C LEU A 345 -7.33 -4.46 11.03
N SER A 346 -6.21 -4.96 10.49
CA SER A 346 -5.07 -4.08 10.19
C SER A 346 -5.38 -3.09 9.06
N CYS A 347 -6.20 -3.44 8.08
CA CYS A 347 -6.67 -2.53 7.04
C CYS A 347 -7.64 -1.51 7.64
N TYR A 348 -8.60 -1.95 8.45
CA TYR A 348 -9.62 -1.13 9.10
C TYR A 348 -9.04 -0.02 9.99
N PHE A 349 -7.88 -0.28 10.60
CA PHE A 349 -7.16 0.67 11.43
C PHE A 349 -6.23 1.60 10.65
N LYS A 350 -6.15 1.49 9.32
CA LYS A 350 -5.20 2.26 8.51
C LYS A 350 -5.91 3.26 7.59
N ARG A 351 -5.48 4.51 7.70
CA ARG A 351 -5.83 5.58 6.77
C ARG A 351 -5.19 5.38 5.40
N PHE A 352 -5.92 4.81 4.45
CA PHE A 352 -5.49 4.73 3.05
C PHE A 352 -5.87 6.00 2.28
N THR A 353 -4.93 6.57 1.52
CA THR A 353 -5.17 7.83 0.79
C THR A 353 -5.89 7.62 -0.53
N LYS A 354 -5.65 6.49 -1.21
CA LYS A 354 -6.27 6.11 -2.49
C LYS A 354 -6.43 4.59 -2.60
N GLY A 355 -7.53 4.14 -3.20
CA GLY A 355 -7.86 2.72 -3.35
C GLY A 355 -8.21 2.04 -2.02
N LEU A 356 -8.53 0.75 -2.09
CA LEU A 356 -8.84 -0.09 -0.93
C LEU A 356 -10.07 0.40 -0.16
N GLU A 357 -11.09 0.86 -0.87
CA GLU A 357 -12.35 1.40 -0.32
C GLU A 357 -13.03 0.39 0.62
N PHE A 358 -12.84 -0.91 0.38
CA PHE A 358 -13.32 -1.99 1.26
C PHE A 358 -12.78 -1.91 2.69
N ALA A 359 -11.67 -1.22 2.94
CA ALA A 359 -11.04 -1.18 4.25
C ALA A 359 -11.79 -0.28 5.23
N PHE A 360 -12.73 0.55 4.76
CA PHE A 360 -13.38 1.59 5.56
C PHE A 360 -14.75 1.17 6.12
N HIS A 361 -15.22 -0.06 5.83
CA HIS A 361 -16.42 -0.63 6.44
C HIS A 361 -16.17 -2.09 6.79
N GLN A 362 -16.61 -2.50 7.97
CA GLN A 362 -16.36 -3.84 8.49
C GLN A 362 -16.88 -4.92 7.55
N GLU A 363 -18.13 -4.80 7.09
CA GLU A 363 -18.79 -5.75 6.19
C GLU A 363 -18.01 -5.88 4.88
N THR A 364 -17.62 -4.73 4.33
CA THR A 364 -16.93 -4.69 3.03
C THR A 364 -15.52 -5.26 3.13
N ALA A 365 -14.85 -5.12 4.28
CA ALA A 365 -13.52 -5.67 4.50
C ALA A 365 -13.53 -7.21 4.46
N GLY A 366 -14.49 -7.83 5.14
CA GLY A 366 -14.68 -9.29 5.11
C GLY A 366 -15.09 -9.78 3.72
N HIS A 367 -16.07 -9.12 3.10
CA HIS A 367 -16.55 -9.46 1.76
C HIS A 367 -15.42 -9.44 0.73
N TYR A 368 -14.63 -8.35 0.71
CA TYR A 368 -13.55 -8.17 -0.23
C TYR A 368 -12.47 -9.24 -0.11
N TYR A 369 -12.03 -9.53 1.12
CA TYR A 369 -11.02 -10.56 1.36
C TYR A 369 -11.50 -11.90 0.82
N ARG A 370 -12.72 -12.32 1.15
CA ARG A 370 -13.29 -13.58 0.68
C ARG A 370 -13.31 -13.64 -0.85
N ARG A 371 -13.78 -12.58 -1.52
CA ARG A 371 -13.78 -12.49 -2.98
C ARG A 371 -12.36 -12.57 -3.56
N MET A 372 -11.34 -11.98 -2.92
CA MET A 372 -9.95 -12.12 -3.36
C MET A 372 -9.48 -13.57 -3.25
N VAL A 373 -9.70 -14.24 -2.12
CA VAL A 373 -9.27 -15.64 -1.93
C VAL A 373 -9.92 -16.52 -3.00
N GLU A 374 -11.25 -16.44 -3.16
CA GLU A 374 -11.97 -17.18 -4.19
C GLU A 374 -11.43 -16.90 -5.60
N HIS A 375 -11.09 -15.65 -5.89
CA HIS A 375 -10.49 -15.26 -7.17
C HIS A 375 -9.12 -15.94 -7.40
N VAL A 376 -8.26 -15.96 -6.39
CA VAL A 376 -6.93 -16.58 -6.46
C VAL A 376 -7.07 -18.10 -6.58
N GLU A 377 -7.92 -18.73 -5.77
CA GLU A 377 -8.16 -20.18 -5.79
C GLU A 377 -8.78 -20.65 -7.10
N LEU A 378 -9.66 -19.86 -7.73
CA LEU A 378 -10.19 -20.18 -9.06
C LEU A 378 -9.14 -19.94 -10.16
N SER A 379 -8.37 -18.85 -10.09
CA SER A 379 -7.35 -18.54 -11.09
C SER A 379 -6.26 -19.61 -11.15
N ARG A 380 -5.78 -20.09 -10.01
CA ARG A 380 -4.70 -21.10 -9.94
C ARG A 380 -5.07 -22.44 -10.56
N GLN A 381 -6.36 -22.73 -10.79
CA GLN A 381 -6.81 -23.96 -11.43
C GLN A 381 -6.49 -24.01 -12.94
N PHE A 382 -6.27 -22.86 -13.57
CA PHE A 382 -6.10 -22.80 -15.03
C PHE A 382 -4.92 -21.94 -15.51
N ILE A 383 -4.29 -21.12 -14.66
CA ILE A 383 -3.07 -20.41 -15.05
C ILE A 383 -1.86 -21.35 -15.05
N PRO A 384 -0.94 -21.27 -16.02
CA PRO A 384 0.34 -22.02 -16.02
C PRO A 384 1.31 -21.65 -14.91
N ASN A 385 1.16 -20.45 -14.33
CA ASN A 385 2.17 -19.89 -13.46
C ASN A 385 2.36 -20.78 -12.22
N PRO A 386 3.61 -21.07 -11.83
CA PRO A 386 3.84 -21.68 -10.53
C PRO A 386 3.46 -20.69 -9.42
N VAL A 387 2.71 -21.18 -8.43
CA VAL A 387 2.25 -20.40 -7.27
C VAL A 387 2.77 -21.03 -5.98
N LEU A 388 3.39 -20.22 -5.12
CA LEU A 388 3.83 -20.61 -3.78
C LEU A 388 2.98 -19.88 -2.74
N ASP A 389 2.22 -20.63 -1.93
CA ASP A 389 1.60 -20.09 -0.72
C ASP A 389 2.67 -19.90 0.38
N VAL A 390 2.73 -18.68 0.93
CA VAL A 390 3.59 -18.33 2.06
C VAL A 390 2.70 -17.81 3.19
N SER A 391 2.53 -18.60 4.25
CA SER A 391 1.90 -18.16 5.49
C SER A 391 2.85 -17.24 6.26
N TYR A 392 2.37 -16.04 6.59
CA TYR A 392 3.08 -15.09 7.44
C TYR A 392 3.45 -15.72 8.79
N GLU A 393 2.51 -16.45 9.41
CA GLU A 393 2.70 -17.06 10.72
C GLU A 393 3.82 -18.09 10.71
N THR A 394 3.83 -18.94 9.69
CA THR A 394 4.85 -19.99 9.49
C THR A 394 6.19 -19.36 9.12
N LEU A 395 6.20 -18.33 8.25
CA LEU A 395 7.41 -17.60 7.87
C LEU A 395 8.12 -17.02 9.10
N ILE A 396 7.38 -16.48 10.08
CA ILE A 396 8.03 -15.88 11.26
C ILE A 396 8.28 -16.89 12.39
N GLU A 397 7.64 -18.06 12.38
CA GLU A 397 7.92 -19.17 13.30
C GLU A 397 9.16 -19.96 12.89
N ASP A 398 9.33 -20.20 11.59
CA ASP A 398 10.39 -21.05 11.04
C ASP A 398 11.14 -20.32 9.90
N PHE A 399 11.80 -19.22 10.28
CA PHE A 399 12.24 -18.20 9.33
C PHE A 399 13.26 -18.69 8.29
N GLU A 400 14.38 -19.27 8.73
CA GLU A 400 15.42 -19.70 7.78
C GLU A 400 14.93 -20.78 6.79
N PRO A 401 14.27 -21.86 7.23
CA PRO A 401 13.71 -22.86 6.31
C PRO A 401 12.72 -22.26 5.31
N GLN A 402 11.86 -21.34 5.74
CA GLN A 402 10.92 -20.66 4.85
C GLN A 402 11.63 -19.72 3.86
N VAL A 403 12.68 -19.01 4.29
CA VAL A 403 13.52 -18.20 3.38
C VAL A 403 14.18 -19.09 2.32
N ARG A 404 14.74 -20.24 2.72
CA ARG A 404 15.32 -21.23 1.79
C ARG A 404 14.28 -21.73 0.78
N ARG A 405 13.07 -22.06 1.25
CA ARG A 405 11.93 -22.48 0.41
C ARG A 405 11.55 -21.40 -0.60
N ILE A 406 11.45 -20.14 -0.18
CA ILE A 406 11.13 -19.00 -1.05
C ILE A 406 12.21 -18.82 -2.13
N LEU A 407 13.49 -18.85 -1.76
CA LEU A 407 14.61 -18.73 -2.71
C LEU A 407 14.62 -19.89 -3.73
N LYS A 408 14.45 -21.13 -3.26
CA LYS A 408 14.36 -22.33 -4.11
C LYS A 408 13.22 -22.21 -5.12
N PHE A 409 12.02 -21.83 -4.66
CA PHE A 409 10.87 -21.60 -5.54
C PHE A 409 11.11 -20.48 -6.58
N ALA A 410 11.75 -19.39 -6.16
CA ALA A 410 12.12 -18.29 -7.03
C ALA A 410 13.23 -18.66 -8.05
N GLY A 411 13.84 -19.83 -7.93
CA GLY A 411 14.97 -20.28 -8.76
C GLY A 411 16.29 -19.57 -8.42
N LEU A 412 16.44 -19.11 -7.18
CA LEU A 412 17.61 -18.40 -6.68
C LEU A 412 18.51 -19.33 -5.87
N LYS A 413 19.82 -19.09 -5.93
CA LYS A 413 20.78 -19.78 -5.06
C LYS A 413 20.60 -19.33 -3.61
N TRP A 414 21.05 -20.16 -2.67
CA TRP A 414 21.08 -19.77 -1.27
C TRP A 414 21.99 -18.55 -1.07
N ASN A 415 21.49 -17.53 -0.36
CA ASN A 415 22.29 -16.40 0.08
C ASN A 415 21.94 -16.04 1.54
N PRO A 416 22.89 -16.10 2.49
CA PRO A 416 22.62 -15.81 3.90
C PRO A 416 22.23 -14.36 4.19
N ALA A 417 22.50 -13.42 3.27
CA ALA A 417 22.07 -12.02 3.43
C ALA A 417 20.54 -11.89 3.50
N CYS A 418 19.80 -12.83 2.90
CA CYS A 418 18.33 -12.91 2.94
C CYS A 418 17.77 -13.19 4.34
N LEU A 419 18.59 -13.65 5.29
CA LEU A 419 18.19 -13.83 6.70
C LEU A 419 18.22 -12.54 7.52
N ASN A 420 18.74 -11.45 6.95
CA ASN A 420 18.86 -10.16 7.64
C ASN A 420 18.14 -9.06 6.83
N PRO A 421 16.80 -9.15 6.64
CA PRO A 421 16.05 -8.18 5.85
C PRO A 421 16.12 -6.76 6.43
N GLU A 422 16.30 -6.60 7.74
CA GLU A 422 16.43 -5.32 8.44
C GLU A 422 17.70 -4.55 8.06
N LYS A 423 18.73 -5.25 7.57
CA LYS A 423 20.00 -4.65 7.08
C LYS A 423 19.93 -4.24 5.61
N THR A 424 18.72 -4.13 5.04
CA THR A 424 18.56 -3.68 3.66
C THR A 424 19.12 -2.26 3.49
N ASP A 425 19.87 -2.09 2.41
CA ASP A 425 20.36 -0.82 1.88
C ASP A 425 19.29 -0.04 1.10
N ARG A 426 18.04 -0.55 1.04
CA ARG A 426 16.89 0.19 0.51
C ARG A 426 16.67 1.42 1.39
N SER A 427 17.20 2.55 0.95
CA SER A 427 17.03 3.87 1.58
C SER A 427 15.56 4.28 1.70
N THR A 428 14.68 3.71 0.88
CA THR A 428 13.25 4.04 0.78
C THR A 428 12.35 2.81 0.76
N VAL A 429 11.64 2.58 1.87
CA VAL A 429 10.39 1.80 1.85
C VAL A 429 9.25 2.82 1.83
N MET A 430 8.39 2.82 0.81
CA MET A 430 7.29 3.81 0.69
C MET A 430 5.92 3.29 1.15
N THR A 431 5.86 2.11 1.76
CA THR A 431 4.60 1.40 2.06
C THR A 431 4.03 1.73 3.44
N ALA A 432 2.76 1.39 3.69
CA ALA A 432 2.16 1.46 5.03
C ALA A 432 2.82 0.53 6.07
N SER A 433 3.75 -0.35 5.67
CA SER A 433 4.52 -1.27 6.54
C SER A 433 5.92 -0.77 6.89
N LYS A 434 6.30 0.46 6.50
CA LYS A 434 7.64 1.07 6.67
C LYS A 434 8.36 0.72 7.96
N TRP A 435 7.75 1.05 9.10
CA TRP A 435 8.38 0.83 10.39
C TRP A 435 8.54 -0.67 10.70
N GLN A 436 7.51 -1.46 10.40
CA GLN A 436 7.48 -2.89 10.72
C GLN A 436 8.61 -3.69 10.06
N VAL A 437 9.00 -3.33 8.83
CA VAL A 437 10.06 -4.04 8.09
C VAL A 437 11.48 -3.63 8.48
N ARG A 438 11.63 -2.52 9.22
CA ARG A 438 12.91 -2.08 9.79
C ARG A 438 13.17 -2.63 11.20
N GLN A 439 12.28 -3.48 11.71
CA GLN A 439 12.46 -4.18 12.98
C GLN A 439 12.89 -5.64 12.71
N PRO A 440 13.59 -6.28 13.65
CA PRO A 440 13.76 -7.73 13.63
C PRO A 440 12.41 -8.41 13.50
N VAL A 441 12.35 -9.58 12.85
CA VAL A 441 11.11 -10.35 12.70
C VAL A 441 10.48 -10.58 14.08
N TYR A 442 9.22 -10.14 14.25
CA TYR A 442 8.53 -10.15 15.55
C TYR A 442 7.13 -10.79 15.47
N SER A 443 6.69 -11.43 16.55
CA SER A 443 5.44 -12.20 16.63
C SER A 443 4.25 -11.46 17.24
N THR A 444 4.44 -10.24 17.75
CA THR A 444 3.43 -9.49 18.52
C THR A 444 2.18 -9.09 17.72
N SER A 445 2.15 -9.31 16.41
CA SER A 445 1.03 -9.00 15.53
C SER A 445 0.12 -10.20 15.25
N LYS A 446 0.40 -11.37 15.84
CA LYS A 446 -0.44 -12.58 15.73
C LYS A 446 -1.65 -12.49 16.66
N ALA A 447 -2.82 -12.89 16.16
CA ALA A 447 -4.05 -12.99 16.92
C ALA A 447 -4.46 -11.67 17.61
N ARG A 448 -4.08 -10.52 17.02
CA ARG A 448 -4.49 -9.18 17.47
C ARG A 448 -6.01 -9.07 17.45
N TRP A 449 -6.63 -9.67 16.44
CA TRP A 449 -8.08 -9.68 16.24
C TRP A 449 -8.88 -10.20 17.43
N LYS A 450 -8.34 -11.14 18.23
CA LYS A 450 -9.07 -11.71 19.39
C LYS A 450 -9.47 -10.65 20.41
N ARG A 451 -8.67 -9.59 20.58
CA ARG A 451 -9.01 -8.47 21.49
C ARG A 451 -10.19 -7.64 20.97
N TYR A 452 -10.44 -7.72 19.67
CA TYR A 452 -11.46 -6.95 18.97
C TYR A 452 -12.68 -7.79 18.61
N GLU A 453 -12.65 -9.12 18.81
CA GLU A 453 -13.73 -10.05 18.49
C GLU A 453 -15.13 -9.55 18.94
N PRO A 454 -15.32 -8.98 20.14
CA PRO A 454 -16.63 -8.45 20.56
C PRO A 454 -17.15 -7.25 19.74
N TYR A 455 -16.29 -6.60 18.94
CA TYR A 455 -16.58 -5.35 18.23
C TYR A 455 -16.54 -5.50 16.71
N ILE A 456 -16.23 -6.70 16.19
CA ILE A 456 -16.01 -6.94 14.75
C ILE A 456 -16.99 -7.95 14.15
N GLY A 457 -18.20 -8.03 14.68
CA GLY A 457 -19.26 -8.96 14.22
C GLY A 457 -19.55 -8.80 12.72
N ASP A 458 -19.81 -7.57 12.28
CA ASP A 458 -20.07 -7.22 10.88
C ASP A 458 -18.92 -7.64 9.95
N MET A 459 -17.68 -7.54 10.42
CA MET A 459 -16.51 -8.01 9.69
C MET A 459 -16.51 -9.53 9.52
N ILE A 460 -16.77 -10.26 10.61
CA ILE A 460 -16.86 -11.73 10.63
C ILE A 460 -17.99 -12.21 9.70
N GLU A 461 -19.14 -11.55 9.71
CA GLU A 461 -20.25 -11.84 8.81
C GLU A 461 -19.87 -11.60 7.34
N GLY A 462 -19.16 -10.52 7.03
CA GLY A 462 -18.67 -10.24 5.68
C GLY A 462 -17.78 -11.35 5.09
N PHE A 463 -17.00 -12.03 5.94
CA PHE A 463 -16.22 -13.22 5.59
C PHE A 463 -17.07 -14.47 5.33
N GLY A 464 -18.34 -14.48 5.73
CA GLY A 464 -19.18 -15.68 5.74
C GLY A 464 -19.10 -16.49 7.03
N GLY A 465 -18.70 -15.85 8.14
CA GLY A 465 -18.63 -16.47 9.47
C GLY A 465 -17.24 -17.01 9.85
N LEU A 466 -17.09 -17.38 11.12
CA LEU A 466 -15.84 -17.90 11.69
C LEU A 466 -15.38 -19.20 11.02
N ASP A 467 -16.30 -20.09 10.66
CA ASP A 467 -15.97 -21.35 9.98
C ASP A 467 -15.20 -21.13 8.68
N TRP A 468 -15.59 -20.13 7.88
CA TRP A 468 -14.88 -19.78 6.65
C TRP A 468 -13.46 -19.27 6.95
N ILE A 469 -13.34 -18.41 7.96
CA ILE A 469 -12.08 -17.79 8.39
C ILE A 469 -11.09 -18.86 8.86
N GLU A 470 -11.54 -19.79 9.72
CA GLU A 470 -10.70 -20.87 10.25
C GLU A 470 -10.24 -21.81 9.13
N LYS A 471 -11.14 -22.16 8.20
CA LYS A 471 -10.82 -23.00 7.05
C LYS A 471 -9.76 -22.34 6.15
N ASP A 472 -9.90 -21.05 5.83
CA ASP A 472 -8.90 -20.32 5.04
C ASP A 472 -7.54 -20.26 5.75
N PHE A 473 -7.57 -20.00 7.06
CA PHE A 473 -6.37 -19.89 7.86
C PHE A 473 -5.60 -21.21 7.95
N GLU A 474 -6.28 -22.31 8.24
CA GLU A 474 -5.64 -23.63 8.31
C GLU A 474 -5.17 -24.12 6.95
N ALA A 475 -5.91 -23.84 5.86
CA ALA A 475 -5.42 -24.10 4.51
C ALA A 475 -4.10 -23.37 4.23
N GLY A 476 -3.99 -22.10 4.65
CA GLY A 476 -2.76 -21.33 4.50
C GLY A 476 -1.60 -21.83 5.34
N ARG A 477 -1.85 -22.27 6.59
CA ARG A 477 -0.81 -22.88 7.43
C ARG A 477 -0.37 -24.23 6.89
N ALA A 478 -1.29 -25.08 6.42
CA ALA A 478 -0.96 -26.36 5.83
C ALA A 478 -0.04 -26.21 4.61
N ALA A 479 -0.35 -25.24 3.73
CA ALA A 479 0.49 -24.94 2.56
C ALA A 479 1.86 -24.32 2.93
N GLY A 480 2.00 -23.79 4.15
CA GLY A 480 3.25 -23.25 4.69
C GLY A 480 4.17 -24.30 5.29
N ARG A 481 3.65 -25.46 5.75
CA ARG A 481 4.48 -26.50 6.36
C ARG A 481 5.41 -27.08 5.30
N ILE A 482 6.72 -27.05 5.58
CA ILE A 482 7.69 -27.80 4.80
C ILE A 482 7.45 -29.27 5.16
N ALA A 483 7.10 -30.10 4.17
CA ALA A 483 7.11 -31.54 4.38
C ALA A 483 8.54 -31.91 4.83
N SER A 484 8.68 -32.54 5.99
CA SER A 484 9.94 -33.14 6.40
C SER A 484 10.33 -34.15 5.31
N GLU A 485 11.36 -33.83 4.53
CA GLU A 485 12.00 -34.77 3.60
C GLU A 485 12.65 -35.93 4.37
#